data_AF-A0A842P2G5-F1
#
_entry.id   AF-A0A842P2G5-F1
#
_cell.length_a   1.000
_cell.length_b   1.000
_cell.length_c   1.000
_cell.angle_alpha   90.00
_cell.angle_beta   90.00
_cell.angle_gamma   90.00
#
_symmetry.space_group_name_H-M   'P 1'
#
loop_
_entity.id
_entity.type
_entity.pdbx_description
1 polymer ?
#
loop_
_entity_poly.entity_id
_entity_poly.type
_entity_poly.pdbx_seq_one_letter_code
_entity_poly.pdbx_strand_id
1 'polypeptide(L)'
;MLKKMLEMDDKIKKIILTEYYARLKGNSKISKMHMYNFPELKEIDNKIIFKNAKYLIDSNLVRGGIDEEKDHSFPWITRLTPAGIKLIEKE
;
A
#
# COMPACT_ATOMS: atom_id res chain seq x y z
N MET A 1 -17.20 -15.98 3.72
CA MET A 1 -17.15 -14.57 3.28
C MET A 1 -15.97 -13.83 3.90
N LEU A 2 -15.84 -13.80 5.23
CA LEU A 2 -14.71 -13.21 5.96
C LEU A 2 -13.31 -13.66 5.50
N LYS A 3 -13.10 -14.97 5.29
CA LYS A 3 -11.80 -15.50 4.84
C LYS A 3 -11.35 -14.91 3.49
N LYS A 4 -12.26 -14.81 2.51
CA LYS A 4 -11.97 -14.21 1.20
C LYS A 4 -11.64 -12.71 1.28
N MET A 5 -12.28 -11.99 2.22
CA MET A 5 -11.98 -10.58 2.46
C MET A 5 -10.58 -10.40 3.07
N LEU A 6 -10.19 -11.23 4.05
CA LEU A 6 -8.85 -11.20 4.63
C LEU A 6 -7.76 -11.53 3.58
N GLU A 7 -7.99 -12.56 2.76
CA GLU A 7 -7.09 -12.92 1.66
C GLU A 7 -6.91 -11.77 0.65
N MET A 8 -7.96 -10.98 0.40
CA MET A 8 -7.89 -9.82 -0.48
C MET A 8 -7.15 -8.64 0.16
N ASP A 9 -7.41 -8.34 1.43
CA ASP A 9 -6.69 -7.29 2.18
C ASP A 9 -5.18 -7.62 2.22
N ASP A 10 -4.80 -8.87 2.50
CA ASP A 10 -3.41 -9.32 2.50
C ASP A 10 -2.75 -9.18 1.13
N LYS A 11 -3.47 -9.52 0.05
CA LYS A 11 -2.99 -9.34 -1.32
C LYS A 11 -2.72 -7.86 -1.64
N ILE A 12 -3.63 -6.95 -1.28
CA ILE A 12 -3.47 -5.51 -1.53
C ILE A 12 -2.27 -4.97 -0.76
N LYS A 13 -2.15 -5.30 0.53
CA LYS A 13 -1.00 -4.89 1.36
C LYS A 13 0.32 -5.38 0.77
N LYS A 14 0.38 -6.64 0.32
CA LYS A 14 1.57 -7.23 -0.31
C LYS A 14 1.94 -6.53 -1.60
N ILE A 15 0.98 -6.21 -2.47
CA ILE A 15 1.21 -5.44 -3.70
C ILE A 15 1.85 -4.09 -3.37
N ILE A 16 1.25 -3.32 -2.45
CA ILE A 16 1.75 -2.01 -2.06
C ILE A 16 3.17 -2.11 -1.48
N LEU A 17 3.38 -2.99 -0.49
CA LEU A 17 4.68 -3.14 0.15
C LEU A 17 5.77 -3.59 -0.84
N THR A 18 5.46 -4.52 -1.74
CA THR A 18 6.41 -5.04 -2.75
C THR A 18 6.82 -3.95 -3.73
N GLU A 19 5.88 -3.14 -4.21
CA GLU A 19 6.18 -2.04 -5.11
C GLU A 19 7.06 -0.98 -4.43
N TYR A 20 6.76 -0.60 -3.19
CA TYR A 20 7.63 0.33 -2.44
C TYR A 20 8.98 -0.28 -2.06
N TYR A 21 9.08 -1.60 -1.90
CA TYR A 21 10.37 -2.29 -1.75
C TYR A 21 11.18 -2.25 -3.06
N ALA A 22 10.54 -2.47 -4.20
CA ALA A 22 11.18 -2.35 -5.51
C ALA A 22 11.68 -0.91 -5.77
N ARG A 23 10.91 0.11 -5.37
CA ARG A 23 11.35 1.51 -5.40
C ARG A 23 12.59 1.74 -4.55
N LEU A 24 12.59 1.24 -3.32
CA LEU A 24 13.73 1.34 -2.40
C LEU A 24 15.01 0.72 -2.99
N LYS A 25 14.88 -0.40 -3.71
CA LYS A 25 16.01 -1.08 -4.36
C LYS A 25 16.39 -0.50 -5.73
N GLY A 26 15.65 0.50 -6.23
CA GLY A 26 15.88 1.09 -7.56
C GLY A 26 15.40 0.23 -8.73
N ASN A 27 14.57 -0.79 -8.48
CA ASN A 27 14.13 -1.77 -9.48
C ASN A 27 12.69 -1.55 -9.97
N SER A 28 11.96 -0.59 -9.41
CA SER A 28 10.58 -0.33 -9.81
C SER A 28 10.51 0.35 -11.19
N LYS A 29 9.69 -0.23 -12.08
CA LYS A 29 9.34 0.34 -13.40
C LYS A 29 8.22 1.39 -13.31
N ILE A 30 7.52 1.46 -12.19
CA ILE A 30 6.37 2.35 -11.95
C ILE A 30 6.61 3.26 -10.73
N SER A 31 7.87 3.63 -10.47
CA SER A 31 8.31 4.27 -9.24
C SER A 31 7.66 5.63 -8.94
N LYS A 32 7.13 6.30 -9.96
CA LYS A 32 6.41 7.60 -9.85
C LYS A 32 4.89 7.44 -9.81
N MET A 33 4.37 6.23 -9.96
CA MET A 33 2.94 5.97 -10.05
C MET A 33 2.30 6.03 -8.65
N HIS A 34 1.11 6.63 -8.55
CA HIS A 34 0.32 6.56 -7.32
C HIS A 34 -0.28 5.16 -7.15
N MET A 35 -0.47 4.68 -5.91
CA MET A 35 -0.91 3.30 -5.66
C MET A 35 -2.28 2.94 -6.26
N TYR A 36 -3.20 3.90 -6.34
CA TYR A 36 -4.49 3.70 -7.03
C TYR A 36 -4.34 3.36 -8.53
N ASN A 37 -3.20 3.70 -9.12
CA ASN A 37 -2.93 3.45 -10.53
C ASN A 37 -2.07 2.21 -10.76
N PHE A 38 -1.68 1.48 -9.71
CA PHE A 38 -0.91 0.24 -9.87
C PHE A 38 -1.70 -0.75 -10.73
N PRO A 39 -1.08 -1.34 -11.78
CA PRO A 39 -1.76 -2.28 -12.66
C PRO A 39 -2.48 -3.41 -11.91
N GLU A 40 -1.88 -3.92 -10.84
CA GLU A 40 -2.40 -5.01 -10.01
C GLU A 40 -3.58 -4.60 -9.12
N LEU A 41 -3.79 -3.28 -8.92
CA LEU A 41 -4.88 -2.73 -8.11
C LEU A 41 -5.99 -2.09 -8.96
N LYS A 42 -5.86 -2.05 -10.29
CA LYS A 42 -6.74 -1.31 -11.19
C LYS A 42 -8.24 -1.68 -11.06
N GLU A 43 -8.53 -2.95 -10.83
CA GLU A 43 -9.91 -3.47 -10.72
C GLU A 43 -10.42 -3.52 -9.27
N ILE A 44 -9.66 -2.98 -8.30
CA ILE A 44 -10.02 -2.98 -6.89
C ILE A 44 -10.67 -1.64 -6.52
N ASP A 45 -11.77 -1.69 -5.78
CA ASP A 45 -12.42 -0.48 -5.26
C ASP A 45 -11.43 0.37 -4.42
N ASN A 46 -11.34 1.66 -4.77
CA ASN A 46 -10.48 2.64 -4.09
C ASN A 46 -10.72 2.70 -2.58
N LYS A 47 -11.94 2.41 -2.08
CA LYS A 47 -12.23 2.34 -0.65
C LYS A 47 -11.51 1.18 0.04
N ILE A 48 -11.36 0.05 -0.65
CA ILE A 48 -10.63 -1.12 -0.12
C ILE A 48 -9.13 -0.84 -0.14
N ILE A 49 -8.61 -0.24 -1.22
CA ILE A 49 -7.22 0.20 -1.31
C ILE A 49 -6.93 1.23 -0.20
N PHE A 50 -7.82 2.21 0.00
CA PHE A 50 -7.72 3.22 1.05
C PHE A 50 -7.56 2.59 2.44
N LYS A 51 -8.47 1.67 2.80
CA LYS A 51 -8.45 0.98 4.10
C LYS A 51 -7.11 0.27 4.34
N ASN A 52 -6.59 -0.41 3.33
CA ASN A 52 -5.33 -1.13 3.43
C ASN A 52 -4.12 -0.18 3.49
N ALA A 53 -4.10 0.89 2.70
CA ALA A 53 -3.07 1.91 2.77
C ALA A 53 -3.04 2.58 4.15
N LYS A 54 -4.21 2.95 4.69
CA LYS A 54 -4.35 3.49 6.04
C LYS A 54 -3.82 2.50 7.09
N TYR A 55 -4.17 1.22 7.00
CA TYR A 55 -3.65 0.20 7.90
C TYR A 55 -2.11 0.14 7.87
N LEU A 56 -1.49 0.18 6.70
CA LEU A 56 -0.03 0.15 6.57
C LEU A 56 0.64 1.38 7.21
N ILE A 57 0.00 2.56 7.11
CA ILE A 57 0.45 3.81 7.73
C ILE A 57 0.30 3.74 9.25
N ASP A 58 -0.91 3.42 9.74
CA ASP A 58 -1.22 3.30 11.17
C ASP A 58 -0.33 2.25 11.86
N SER A 59 -0.05 1.14 11.17
CA SER A 59 0.81 0.06 11.66
C SER A 59 2.30 0.36 11.51
N ASN A 60 2.67 1.56 11.07
CA ASN A 60 4.06 1.99 10.92
C ASN A 60 4.90 1.07 10.01
N LEU A 61 4.28 0.42 9.02
CA LEU A 61 4.97 -0.40 8.01
C LEU A 61 5.49 0.47 6.86
N VAL A 62 4.85 1.62 6.63
CA VAL A 62 5.24 2.62 5.64
C VAL A 62 5.26 4.01 6.26
N ARG A 63 6.01 4.94 5.67
CA ARG A 63 5.92 6.38 5.93
C ARG A 63 4.96 7.00 4.93
N GLY A 64 3.99 7.72 5.45
CA GLY A 64 2.90 8.28 4.65
C GLY A 64 2.00 9.15 5.51
N GLY A 65 0.93 9.61 4.92
CA GLY A 65 -0.11 10.40 5.57
C GLY A 65 -1.45 10.20 4.89
N ILE A 66 -2.47 10.85 5.44
CA ILE A 66 -3.79 10.98 4.82
C ILE A 66 -4.02 12.47 4.67
N ASP A 67 -4.17 12.91 3.44
CA ASP A 67 -4.61 14.27 3.15
C ASP A 67 -6.14 14.30 3.22
N GLU A 68 -6.68 15.30 3.92
CA GLU A 68 -8.11 15.52 4.05
C GLU A 68 -8.50 16.78 3.26
N GLU A 69 -9.35 16.62 2.25
CA GLU A 69 -9.89 17.72 1.45
C GLU A 69 -11.43 17.63 1.42
N LYS A 70 -12.08 18.52 2.17
CA LYS A 70 -13.55 18.54 2.32
C LYS A 70 -14.08 17.16 2.75
N ASP A 71 -14.83 16.49 1.87
CA ASP A 71 -15.45 15.19 2.09
C ASP A 71 -14.61 14.02 1.54
N HIS A 72 -13.36 14.28 1.16
CA HIS A 72 -12.45 13.30 0.58
C HIS A 72 -11.19 13.13 1.42
N SER A 73 -10.71 11.90 1.47
CA SER A 73 -9.45 11.55 2.12
C SER A 73 -8.60 10.73 1.19
N PHE A 74 -7.31 11.06 1.10
CA PHE A 74 -6.38 10.42 0.18
C PHE A 74 -5.11 9.99 0.93
N PRO A 75 -4.79 8.69 0.98
CA PRO A 75 -3.56 8.22 1.59
C PRO A 75 -2.43 8.39 0.59
N TRP A 76 -1.26 8.81 1.06
CA TRP A 76 -0.03 8.82 0.30
C TRP A 76 1.07 8.10 1.07
N ILE A 77 2.00 7.49 0.34
CA ILE A 77 3.13 6.75 0.90
C ILE A 77 4.41 7.26 0.23
N THR A 78 5.45 7.51 1.02
CA THR A 78 6.76 7.97 0.53
C THR A 78 7.78 6.84 0.50
N ARG A 79 7.83 6.00 1.53
CA ARG A 79 8.81 4.91 1.65
C ARG A 79 8.38 3.85 2.65
N LEU A 80 9.03 2.68 2.59
CA LEU A 80 8.93 1.68 3.66
C LEU A 80 9.63 2.15 4.93
N THR A 81 9.14 1.68 6.08
CA THR A 81 9.89 1.74 7.35
C THR A 81 10.80 0.51 7.49
N PRO A 82 11.75 0.48 8.45
CA PRO A 82 12.47 -0.74 8.76
C PRO A 82 11.57 -1.93 9.12
N ALA A 83 10.38 -1.68 9.71
CA ALA A 83 9.42 -2.72 10.02
C ALA A 83 8.77 -3.29 8.75
N GLY A 84 8.35 -2.43 7.81
CA GLY A 84 7.81 -2.88 6.52
C GLY A 84 8.82 -3.63 5.67
N ILE A 85 10.09 -3.21 5.69
CA ILE A 85 11.20 -3.93 5.02
C ILE A 85 11.35 -5.34 5.61
N LYS A 86 11.44 -5.43 6.95
CA LYS A 86 11.55 -6.73 7.64
C LYS A 86 10.37 -7.65 7.38
N LEU A 87 9.16 -7.09 7.22
CA LEU A 87 7.97 -7.90 6.91
C LEU A 87 8.10 -8.55 5.53
N ILE A 88 8.51 -7.80 4.51
CA ILE A 88 8.74 -8.30 3.15
C ILE A 88 9.89 -9.32 3.10
N GLU A 89 10.99 -9.07 3.80
CA GLU A 89 12.17 -9.96 3.78
C GLU A 89 11.99 -11.25 4.57
N LYS A 90 10.94 -11.36 5.41
CA LYS A 90 10.63 -12.56 6.20
C LYS A 90 9.59 -13.49 5.57
N GLU A 91 8.87 -13.03 4.55
CA GLU A 91 7.98 -13.87 3.73
C GLU A 91 8.78 -14.74 2.76
#